data_AF-A0A9P6E3T2-F1
#
_entry.id   AF-A0A9P6E3T2-F1
#
_cell.length_a   1.000
_cell.length_b   1.000
_cell.length_c   1.000
_cell.angle_alpha   90.00
_cell.angle_beta   90.00
_cell.angle_gamma   90.00
#
_symmetry.space_group_name_H-M   'P 1'
#
loop_
_entity.id
_entity.type
_entity.pdbx_description
1 polymer ?
#
loop_
_entity_poly.entity_id
_entity_poly.type
_entity_poly.pdbx_seq_one_letter_code
_entity_poly.pdbx_strand_id
1 'polypeptide(L)'
;WTASKSNEYPSIDFGNRYFTPVTDAPMHTVIPFPCDVDPAGALGAAGKGKFVHTIDNQVKYYERVGAPGPLRYTKAVPSIVRVGDIVEAQVSFVVVNLSRGRFKMFPTLRSVALLNDTPLVV
;
A
#
# COMPACT_ATOMS: atom_id res chain seq x y z
N TRP A 1 2.71 9.36 -13.47
CA TRP A 1 2.10 8.08 -13.86
C TRP A 1 2.66 7.67 -15.21
N THR A 2 3.02 6.40 -15.33
CA THR A 2 3.43 5.77 -16.59
C THR A 2 2.43 4.65 -16.84
N ALA A 3 1.90 4.54 -18.05
CA ALA A 3 1.02 3.43 -18.39
C ALA A 3 1.78 2.10 -18.23
N SER A 4 1.17 1.14 -17.54
CA SER A 4 1.70 -0.21 -17.40
C SER A 4 0.84 -1.19 -18.21
N LYS A 5 1.34 -2.42 -18.35
CA LYS A 5 0.57 -3.53 -18.92
C LYS A 5 0.58 -4.70 -17.94
N SER A 6 -0.57 -5.32 -17.76
CA SER A 6 -0.74 -6.59 -17.05
C SER A 6 -1.37 -7.59 -18.01
N ASN A 7 -0.65 -8.68 -18.33
CA ASN A 7 -1.06 -9.67 -19.33
C ASN A 7 -1.56 -9.02 -20.65
N GLU A 8 -0.77 -8.07 -21.16
CA GLU A 8 -1.06 -7.29 -22.38
C GLU A 8 -2.18 -6.23 -22.27
N TYR A 9 -2.98 -6.25 -21.20
CA TYR A 9 -4.02 -5.26 -20.95
C TYR A 9 -3.44 -3.98 -20.34
N PRO A 10 -3.92 -2.80 -20.74
CA PRO A 10 -3.56 -1.54 -20.09
C PRO A 10 -3.89 -1.57 -18.60
N SER A 11 -2.94 -1.18 -17.77
CA SER A 11 -3.07 -1.17 -16.32
C SER A 11 -2.53 0.13 -15.70
N ILE A 12 -2.89 0.33 -14.44
CA ILE A 12 -2.31 1.36 -13.57
C ILE A 12 -1.68 0.68 -12.37
N ASP A 13 -0.41 0.98 -12.14
CA ASP A 13 0.32 0.44 -10.99
C ASP A 13 0.16 1.37 -9.79
N PHE A 14 -0.25 0.79 -8.66
CA PHE A 14 -0.25 1.46 -7.37
C PHE A 14 0.76 0.78 -6.46
N GLY A 15 1.56 1.59 -5.77
CA GLY A 15 2.49 1.10 -4.77
C GLY A 15 2.74 2.17 -3.73
N ASN A 16 3.37 1.79 -2.64
CA ASN A 16 3.89 2.75 -1.68
C ASN A 16 5.33 2.37 -1.35
N ARG A 17 6.15 3.39 -1.13
CA ARG A 17 7.55 3.19 -0.79
C ARG A 17 7.64 2.80 0.68
N TYR A 18 8.46 1.80 0.99
CA TYR A 18 8.77 1.44 2.38
C TYR A 18 9.55 2.53 3.12
N PHE A 19 10.25 3.39 2.39
CA PHE A 19 11.24 4.31 2.92
C PHE A 19 11.03 5.75 2.44
N THR A 20 11.31 6.68 3.34
CA THR A 20 11.51 8.10 3.03
C THR A 20 12.93 8.50 3.45
N PRO A 21 13.71 9.24 2.63
CA PRO A 21 15.00 9.77 3.06
C PRO A 21 14.85 10.59 4.35
N VAL A 22 15.79 10.46 5.29
CA VAL A 22 15.75 11.22 6.56
C VAL A 22 15.69 12.73 6.31
N THR A 23 16.38 13.20 5.28
CA THR A 23 16.39 14.61 4.85
C THR A 23 15.02 15.13 4.42
N ASP A 24 14.15 14.23 3.96
CA ASP A 24 12.82 14.55 3.43
C ASP A 24 11.72 14.26 4.46
N ALA A 25 12.09 13.77 5.65
CA ALA A 25 11.18 13.39 6.72
C ALA A 25 11.25 14.25 8.01
N PRO A 26 11.72 15.53 8.01
CA PRO A 26 11.97 16.25 9.26
C PRO A 26 10.72 16.50 10.10
N MET A 27 9.53 16.53 9.48
CA MET A 27 8.23 16.74 10.12
C MET A 27 7.32 15.50 10.07
N HIS A 28 7.82 14.37 9.56
CA HIS A 28 7.02 13.15 9.44
C HIS A 28 7.12 12.31 10.71
N THR A 29 6.01 11.67 11.08
CA THR A 29 5.99 10.69 12.16
C THR A 29 6.66 9.40 11.71
N VAL A 30 7.86 9.16 12.23
CA VAL A 30 8.60 7.91 12.05
C VAL A 30 7.96 6.81 12.90
N ILE A 31 7.69 5.67 12.28
CA ILE A 31 7.13 4.49 12.94
C ILE A 31 7.99 3.26 12.61
N PRO A 32 8.08 2.25 13.49
CA PRO A 32 8.74 1.00 13.15
C PRO A 32 7.99 0.29 12.02
N PHE A 33 8.71 -0.57 11.28
CA PHE A 33 8.03 -1.50 10.38
C PHE A 33 7.13 -2.44 11.19
N PRO A 34 5.90 -2.68 10.73
CA PRO A 34 5.06 -3.74 11.28
C PRO A 34 5.74 -5.12 11.17
N CYS A 35 5.56 -5.99 12.17
CA CYS A 35 6.18 -7.33 12.20
C CYS A 35 5.73 -8.23 11.04
N ASP A 36 4.52 -8.01 10.53
CA ASP A 36 3.95 -8.67 9.35
C ASP A 36 4.55 -8.17 8.03
N VAL A 37 5.27 -7.04 8.05
CA VAL A 37 5.96 -6.47 6.89
C VAL A 37 7.47 -6.74 6.94
N ASP A 38 8.09 -6.65 8.12
CA ASP A 38 9.52 -6.88 8.32
C ASP A 38 9.81 -7.85 9.48
N PRO A 39 9.38 -9.13 9.38
CA PRO A 39 9.49 -10.10 10.48
C PRO A 39 10.94 -10.39 10.89
N ALA A 40 11.88 -10.26 9.96
CA ALA A 40 13.31 -10.51 10.18
C ALA A 40 14.13 -9.23 10.45
N GLY A 41 13.50 -8.05 10.44
CA GLY A 41 14.21 -6.78 10.59
C GLY A 41 15.12 -6.40 9.41
N ALA A 42 15.00 -7.08 8.27
CA ALA A 42 15.87 -6.90 7.11
C ALA A 42 15.61 -5.55 6.42
N LEU A 43 14.35 -5.10 6.36
CA LEU A 43 14.01 -3.78 5.82
C LEU A 43 14.55 -2.69 6.74
N GLY A 44 14.33 -2.80 8.05
CA GLY A 44 14.89 -1.88 9.04
C GLY A 44 16.41 -1.79 8.96
N ALA A 45 17.10 -2.93 8.80
CA ALA A 45 18.54 -2.97 8.63
C ALA A 45 19.01 -2.30 7.32
N ALA A 46 18.33 -2.56 6.21
CA ALA A 46 18.67 -2.00 4.89
C ALA A 46 18.54 -0.46 4.84
N GLY A 47 17.58 0.10 5.58
CA GLY A 47 17.33 1.55 5.62
C GLY A 47 18.22 2.33 6.61
N LYS A 48 18.96 1.64 7.48
CA LYS A 48 19.57 2.24 8.68
C LYS A 48 20.43 3.48 8.37
N GLY A 49 20.12 4.57 9.05
CA GLY A 49 20.89 5.83 9.01
C GLY A 49 20.62 6.74 7.81
N LYS A 50 19.94 6.27 6.75
CA LYS A 50 19.64 7.08 5.55
C LYS A 50 18.15 7.21 5.28
N PHE A 51 17.37 6.22 5.69
CA PHE A 51 15.96 6.10 5.40
C PHE A 51 15.16 5.79 6.66
N VAL A 52 13.93 6.30 6.70
CA VAL A 52 12.97 6.06 7.77
C VAL A 52 11.66 5.53 7.19
N HIS A 53 10.98 4.69 7.94
CA HIS A 53 9.59 4.33 7.67
C HIS A 53 8.68 5.31 8.42
N THR A 54 7.74 5.93 7.71
CA THR A 54 6.80 6.89 8.29
C THR A 54 5.37 6.39 8.17
N ILE A 55 4.44 7.04 8.86
CA ILE A 55 3.00 6.75 8.72
C ILE A 55 2.52 6.82 7.27
N ASP A 56 3.15 7.66 6.43
CA ASP A 56 2.81 7.79 5.02
C ASP A 56 3.31 6.62 4.16
N ASN A 57 4.33 5.90 4.63
CA ASN A 57 4.87 4.72 3.96
C ASN A 57 4.06 3.46 4.24
N GLN A 58 3.17 3.48 5.24
CA GLN A 58 2.39 2.30 5.62
C GLN A 58 1.25 2.03 4.62
N VAL A 59 1.20 0.80 4.12
CA VAL A 59 0.00 0.23 3.47
C VAL A 59 -0.73 -0.60 4.51
N LYS A 60 -2.03 -0.36 4.68
CA LYS A 60 -2.87 -1.09 5.64
C LYS A 60 -3.58 -2.25 4.97
N TYR A 61 -3.63 -3.40 5.63
CA TYR A 61 -4.27 -4.61 5.12
C TYR A 61 -5.49 -4.96 5.95
N TYR A 62 -6.55 -5.35 5.27
CA TYR A 62 -7.82 -5.71 5.88
C TYR A 62 -8.44 -6.93 5.20
N GLU A 63 -9.36 -7.57 5.90
CA GLU A 63 -10.26 -8.58 5.35
C GLU A 63 -11.70 -8.17 5.65
N ARG A 64 -12.57 -8.30 4.65
CA ARG A 64 -14.01 -8.10 4.82
C ARG A 64 -14.61 -9.30 5.56
N VAL A 65 -15.34 -9.04 6.64
CA VAL A 65 -15.97 -10.07 7.47
C VAL A 65 -17.50 -9.95 7.43
N GLY A 66 -18.16 -11.05 7.07
CA GLY A 66 -19.63 -11.25 7.18
C GLY A 66 -20.44 -11.10 5.88
N ALA A 67 -21.62 -11.76 5.84
CA ALA A 67 -22.69 -11.62 4.84
C ALA A 67 -24.08 -11.97 5.43
N PRO A 68 -25.21 -11.37 5.00
CA PRO A 68 -25.43 -10.01 4.50
C PRO A 68 -25.76 -9.04 5.66
N GLY A 69 -25.09 -7.87 5.69
CA GLY A 69 -25.22 -6.86 6.75
C GLY A 69 -24.23 -5.69 6.55
N PRO A 70 -24.07 -4.77 7.53
CA PRO A 70 -23.15 -3.64 7.39
C PRO A 70 -21.72 -4.13 7.18
N LEU A 71 -21.03 -3.52 6.21
CA LEU A 71 -19.63 -3.81 5.86
C LEU A 71 -18.75 -3.70 7.11
N ARG A 72 -18.07 -4.79 7.47
CA ARG A 72 -17.08 -4.83 8.54
C ARG A 72 -15.75 -5.28 7.98
N TYR A 73 -14.69 -4.58 8.39
CA TYR A 73 -13.32 -4.87 8.02
C TYR A 73 -12.53 -5.17 9.29
N THR A 74 -11.73 -6.23 9.27
CA THR A 74 -10.79 -6.54 10.34
C THR A 74 -9.36 -6.40 9.81
N LYS A 75 -8.42 -6.05 10.69
CA LYS A 75 -7.01 -5.93 10.29
C LYS A 75 -6.49 -7.28 9.83
N ALA A 76 -5.70 -7.27 8.78
CA ALA A 76 -5.04 -8.44 8.23
C ALA A 76 -3.55 -8.17 7.99
N VAL A 77 -2.86 -9.21 7.53
CA VAL A 77 -1.45 -9.17 7.15
C VAL A 77 -1.32 -9.17 5.62
N PRO A 78 -0.23 -8.66 5.04
CA PRO A 78 -0.06 -8.60 3.59
C PRO A 78 -0.21 -9.96 2.88
N SER A 79 0.20 -11.05 3.54
CA SER A 79 0.23 -12.39 2.97
C SER A 79 -1.14 -13.03 2.71
N ILE A 80 -2.24 -12.38 3.12
CA ILE A 80 -3.60 -12.88 2.81
C ILE A 80 -3.96 -12.67 1.34
N VAL A 81 -3.35 -11.68 0.67
CA VAL A 81 -3.69 -11.30 -0.70
C VAL A 81 -2.82 -12.09 -1.68
N ARG A 82 -3.44 -12.67 -2.70
CA ARG A 82 -2.83 -13.47 -3.75
C ARG A 82 -3.23 -12.96 -5.13
N VAL A 83 -2.43 -13.31 -6.13
CA VAL A 83 -2.79 -13.04 -7.53
C VAL A 83 -4.07 -13.78 -7.87
N GLY A 84 -5.07 -13.05 -8.38
CA GLY A 84 -6.41 -13.57 -8.68
C GLY A 84 -7.48 -13.12 -7.68
N ASP A 85 -7.08 -12.62 -6.51
CA ASP A 85 -8.04 -12.12 -5.51
C ASP A 85 -8.71 -10.82 -5.95
N ILE A 86 -9.98 -10.68 -5.58
CA ILE A 86 -10.70 -9.40 -5.70
C ILE A 86 -10.48 -8.62 -4.41
N VAL A 87 -10.02 -7.38 -4.57
CA VAL A 87 -9.72 -6.50 -3.44
C VAL A 87 -10.41 -5.15 -3.60
N GLU A 88 -10.76 -4.54 -2.48
CA GLU A 88 -11.01 -3.11 -2.41
C GLU A 88 -9.70 -2.41 -2.07
N ALA A 89 -9.29 -1.43 -2.88
CA ALA A 89 -8.05 -0.69 -2.69
C ALA A 89 -8.34 0.78 -2.41
N GLN A 90 -7.76 1.32 -1.35
CA GLN A 90 -7.70 2.76 -1.14
C GLN A 90 -6.40 3.30 -1.72
N VAL A 91 -6.53 4.29 -2.60
CA VAL A 91 -5.41 4.90 -3.29
C VAL A 91 -5.42 6.42 -3.13
N SER A 92 -4.26 7.05 -3.31
CA SER A 92 -4.10 8.50 -3.34
C SER A 92 -3.32 8.91 -4.58
N PHE A 93 -3.71 10.01 -5.21
CA PHE A 93 -3.03 10.57 -6.37
C PHE A 93 -2.37 11.88 -5.95
N VAL A 94 -1.05 11.88 -5.80
CA VAL A 94 -0.30 13.10 -5.49
C VAL A 94 0.30 13.64 -6.77
N VAL A 95 -0.03 14.87 -7.13
CA VAL A 95 0.53 15.53 -8.31
C VAL A 95 1.46 16.64 -7.85
N VAL A 96 2.72 16.56 -8.25
CA VAL A 96 3.72 17.62 -8.02
C VAL A 96 4.02 18.33 -9.32
N ASN A 97 4.10 19.66 -9.26
CA ASN A 97 4.57 20.47 -10.38
C ASN A 97 6.10 20.40 -10.43
N LEU A 98 6.62 19.83 -11.51
CA LEU A 98 8.01 19.91 -11.89
C LEU A 98 8.23 21.19 -12.70
N SER A 99 9.45 21.73 -12.66
CA SER A 99 9.78 22.92 -13.44
C SER A 99 9.38 22.79 -14.93
N ARG A 100 8.99 23.95 -15.51
CA ARG A 100 8.58 24.10 -16.92
C ARG A 100 7.24 23.44 -17.27
N GLY A 101 6.26 23.51 -16.37
CA GLY A 101 4.89 23.02 -16.63
C GLY A 101 4.78 21.50 -16.75
N ARG A 102 5.79 20.77 -16.29
CA ARG A 102 5.76 19.31 -16.27
C ARG A 102 5.15 18.87 -14.95
N PHE A 103 4.31 17.85 -14.93
CA PHE A 103 3.74 17.34 -13.68
C PHE A 103 4.14 15.90 -13.47
N LYS A 104 4.41 15.53 -12.23
CA LYS A 104 4.63 14.14 -11.84
C LYS A 104 3.53 13.70 -10.89
N MET A 105 2.76 12.71 -11.34
CA MET A 105 1.76 12.03 -10.52
C MET A 105 2.37 10.79 -9.86
N PHE A 106 2.17 10.66 -8.55
CA PHE A 106 2.50 9.52 -7.71
C PHE A 106 1.22 8.77 -7.31
N PRO A 107 0.87 7.66 -8.00
CA PRO A 107 -0.20 6.78 -7.57
C PRO A 107 0.24 5.99 -6.34
N THR A 108 -0.31 6.34 -5.17
CA THR A 108 0.11 5.81 -3.87
C THR A 108 -0.93 4.84 -3.33
N LEU A 109 -0.54 3.61 -3.05
CA LEU A 109 -1.40 2.63 -2.37
C LEU A 109 -1.48 2.96 -0.87
N ARG A 110 -2.69 3.04 -0.30
CA ARG A 110 -2.91 3.36 1.13
C ARG A 110 -3.46 2.18 1.92
N SER A 111 -4.38 1.42 1.33
CA SER A 111 -4.84 0.17 1.91
C SER A 111 -5.33 -0.82 0.87
N VAL A 112 -5.37 -2.09 1.28
CA VAL A 112 -5.94 -3.21 0.52
C VAL A 112 -6.83 -3.99 1.46
N ALA A 113 -8.06 -4.24 1.05
CA ALA A 113 -9.01 -5.09 1.75
C ALA A 113 -9.39 -6.27 0.87
N LEU A 114 -9.14 -7.49 1.34
CA LEU A 114 -9.58 -8.70 0.65
C LEU A 114 -11.10 -8.78 0.70
N LEU A 115 -11.73 -8.93 -0.48
CA LEU A 115 -13.15 -9.15 -0.60
C LEU A 115 -13.38 -10.66 -0.67
N ASN A 116 -13.65 -11.28 0.47
CA ASN A 116 -14.14 -12.65 0.48
C ASN A 116 -15.55 -12.67 -0.07
N ASP A 117 -15.69 -13.24 -1.26
CA ASP A 117 -16.96 -13.66 -1.83
C ASP A 117 -17.00 -15.19 -1.81
N THR A 118 -16.76 -15.80 -0.65
CA THR A 118 -17.20 -17.19 -0.46
C THR A 118 -18.72 -17.16 -0.42
N PRO A 119 -19.43 -17.66 -1.46
CA PRO A 119 -20.84 -17.94 -1.29
C PRO A 119 -20.96 -18.91 -0.12
N LEU A 120 -21.91 -18.65 0.77
CA LEU A 120 -22.35 -19.67 1.72
C LEU A 120 -22.66 -20.92 0.91
N VAL A 121 -21.87 -21.98 1.10
CA VAL A 121 -22.20 -23.28 0.54
C VAL A 121 -23.54 -23.67 1.16
N VAL A 122 -24.58 -23.68 0.31
CA VAL A 122 -25.97 -24.02 0.65
C VAL A 122 -26.07 -25.47 1.07
#